data_AF-A0A5Q2NRB1-F1
#
_entry.id   AF-A0A5Q2NRB1-F1
#
_cell.length_a   1.000
_cell.length_b   1.000
_cell.length_c   1.000
_cell.angle_alpha   90.00
_cell.angle_beta   90.00
_cell.angle_gamma   90.00
#
_symmetry.space_group_name_H-M   'P 1'
#
loop_
_entity.id
_entity.type
_entity.pdbx_description
1 polymer ?
#
loop_
_entity_poly.entity_id
_entity_poly.type
_entity_poly.pdbx_seq_one_letter_code
_entity_poly.pdbx_strand_id
1 'polypeptide(L)'
;MKSEKLTPYETAIARELHHHFGFSEEQGEELVIRYRTPIHRIGSYDPPYEHAEAIAKCVEKNISPARSAANIRKVSKQSKSDSGIDPLTKIEMAAALISH
;
A
#
# COMPACT_ATOMS: atom_id res chain seq x y z
N MET A 1 13.91 -24.81 -7.36
CA MET A 1 12.64 -24.32 -6.82
C MET A 1 11.74 -23.99 -8.01
N LYS A 2 10.45 -24.38 -7.99
CA LYS A 2 9.54 -24.07 -9.12
C LYS A 2 9.38 -22.56 -9.19
N SER A 3 9.85 -21.93 -10.26
CA SER A 3 9.54 -20.53 -10.58
C SER A 3 8.05 -20.44 -10.89
N GLU A 4 7.25 -20.17 -9.85
CA GLU A 4 5.83 -19.92 -10.02
C GLU A 4 5.70 -18.61 -10.81
N LYS A 5 5.17 -18.69 -12.03
CA LYS A 5 5.09 -17.52 -12.91
C LYS A 5 4.15 -16.48 -12.31
N LEU A 6 4.69 -15.28 -12.07
CA LEU A 6 3.92 -14.10 -11.73
C LEU A 6 3.10 -13.65 -12.95
N THR A 7 1.87 -13.21 -12.70
CA THR A 7 1.07 -12.47 -13.68
C THR A 7 1.67 -11.09 -13.93
N PRO A 8 1.34 -10.40 -15.04
CA PRO A 8 1.84 -9.05 -15.31
C PRO A 8 1.57 -8.07 -14.17
N TYR A 9 0.46 -8.25 -13.47
CA TYR A 9 0.09 -7.46 -12.29
C TYR A 9 0.98 -7.76 -11.09
N GLU A 10 1.19 -9.05 -10.78
CA GLU A 10 2.09 -9.48 -9.71
C GLU A 10 3.55 -9.05 -9.98
N THR A 11 3.99 -9.11 -11.24
CA THR A 11 5.29 -8.58 -11.67
C THR A 11 5.38 -7.07 -11.44
N ALA A 12 4.32 -6.31 -11.72
CA ALA A 12 4.30 -4.88 -11.42
C ALA A 12 4.46 -4.61 -9.91
N ILE A 13 3.79 -5.37 -9.05
CA ILE A 13 3.94 -5.25 -7.59
C ILE A 13 5.39 -5.53 -7.15
N ALA A 14 6.03 -6.57 -7.70
CA ALA A 14 7.42 -6.91 -7.40
C ALA A 14 8.38 -5.78 -7.83
N ARG A 15 8.12 -5.14 -8.98
CA ARG A 15 8.89 -3.97 -9.44
C ARG A 15 8.72 -2.79 -8.48
N GLU A 16 7.51 -2.51 -8.03
CA GLU A 16 7.27 -1.43 -7.06
C GLU A 16 8.01 -1.70 -5.73
N LEU A 17 8.02 -2.96 -5.25
CA LEU A 17 8.82 -3.37 -4.08
C LEU A 17 10.31 -3.08 -4.26
N HIS A 18 10.84 -3.35 -5.46
CA HIS A 18 12.23 -3.05 -5.78
C HIS A 18 12.51 -1.54 -5.84
N HIS A 19 11.74 -0.81 -6.63
CA HIS A 19 11.97 0.61 -6.92
C HIS A 19 11.72 1.53 -5.71
N HIS A 20 10.71 1.23 -4.89
CA HIS A 20 10.27 2.13 -3.82
C HIS A 20 10.63 1.67 -2.41
N PHE A 21 10.85 0.37 -2.20
CA PHE A 21 11.04 -0.20 -0.85
C PHE A 21 12.40 -0.89 -0.67
N GLY A 22 13.27 -0.86 -1.69
CA GLY A 22 14.66 -1.30 -1.59
C GLY A 22 14.85 -2.82 -1.51
N PHE A 23 13.83 -3.61 -1.82
CA PHE A 23 13.97 -5.06 -1.93
C PHE A 23 14.73 -5.43 -3.21
N SER A 24 15.46 -6.55 -3.21
CA SER A 24 15.99 -7.08 -4.49
C SER A 24 14.84 -7.59 -5.36
N GLU A 25 15.08 -7.76 -6.67
CA GLU A 25 14.07 -8.33 -7.58
C GLU A 25 13.59 -9.72 -7.09
N GLU A 26 14.53 -10.60 -6.74
CA GLU A 26 14.23 -11.95 -6.22
C GLU A 26 13.42 -11.90 -4.91
N GLN A 27 13.75 -10.97 -4.00
CA GLN A 27 13.02 -10.79 -2.76
C GLN A 27 11.61 -10.24 -3.01
N GLY A 28 11.47 -9.30 -3.95
CA GLY A 28 10.18 -8.75 -4.36
C GLY A 28 9.27 -9.84 -4.91
N GLU A 29 9.78 -10.69 -5.79
CA GLU A 29 9.03 -11.83 -6.33
C GLU A 29 8.63 -12.83 -5.24
N GLU A 30 9.55 -13.19 -4.34
CA GLU A 30 9.26 -14.10 -3.22
C GLU A 30 8.17 -13.55 -2.31
N LEU A 31 8.25 -12.25 -1.98
CA LEU A 31 7.23 -11.57 -1.19
C LEU A 31 5.87 -11.57 -1.90
N VAL A 32 5.82 -11.27 -3.20
CA VAL A 32 4.55 -11.30 -3.94
C VAL A 32 3.94 -12.70 -3.94
N ILE A 33 4.74 -13.76 -4.15
CA ILE A 33 4.26 -15.15 -4.08
C ILE A 33 3.72 -15.46 -2.68
N ARG A 34 4.47 -15.07 -1.65
CA ARG A 34 4.10 -15.31 -0.24
C ARG A 34 2.82 -14.60 0.16
N TYR A 35 2.53 -13.45 -0.44
CA TYR A 35 1.33 -12.63 -0.18
C TYR A 35 0.27 -12.71 -1.29
N ARG A 36 0.40 -13.62 -2.27
CA ARG A 36 -0.54 -13.69 -3.42
C ARG A 36 -1.99 -13.95 -3.00
N THR A 37 -2.19 -14.84 -2.03
CA THR A 37 -3.52 -15.16 -1.52
C THR A 37 -4.22 -13.95 -0.91
N PRO A 38 -3.59 -13.17 0.00
CA PRO A 38 -4.18 -11.91 0.44
C PRO A 38 -4.44 -10.92 -0.70
N ILE A 39 -3.49 -10.73 -1.63
CA ILE A 39 -3.63 -9.81 -2.78
C ILE A 39 -4.88 -10.13 -3.59
N HIS A 40 -5.07 -11.39 -3.99
CA HIS A 40 -6.25 -11.83 -4.75
C HIS A 40 -7.56 -11.71 -3.97
N ARG A 41 -7.51 -11.74 -2.62
CA ARG A 41 -8.70 -11.66 -1.77
C ARG A 41 -9.21 -10.24 -1.57
N ILE A 42 -8.33 -9.24 -1.67
CA ILE A 42 -8.68 -7.82 -1.48
C ILE A 42 -9.32 -7.23 -2.73
N GLY A 43 -9.07 -7.86 -3.89
CA GLY A 43 -9.62 -7.48 -5.20
C GLY A 43 -8.64 -6.64 -5.99
N SER A 44 -8.54 -6.91 -7.30
CA SER A 44 -7.54 -6.33 -8.22
C SER A 44 -7.78 -4.86 -8.61
N TYR A 45 -8.50 -4.09 -7.78
CA TYR A 45 -8.87 -2.71 -8.09
C TYR A 45 -7.90 -1.67 -7.53
N ASP A 46 -7.07 -2.05 -6.56
CA ASP A 46 -6.04 -1.16 -6.02
C ASP A 46 -4.82 -1.09 -6.96
N PRO A 47 -4.05 0.01 -6.97
CA PRO A 47 -2.82 0.12 -7.72
C PRO A 47 -1.75 -0.89 -7.25
N PRO A 48 -0.85 -1.37 -8.13
CA PRO A 48 0.28 -2.23 -7.74
C PRO A 48 1.12 -1.66 -6.60
N TYR A 49 1.31 -0.33 -6.59
CA TYR A 49 2.02 0.38 -5.53
C TYR A 49 1.35 0.20 -4.16
N GLU A 50 0.02 0.28 -4.05
CA GLU A 50 -0.67 0.13 -2.77
C GLU A 50 -0.52 -1.28 -2.20
N HIS A 51 -0.46 -2.29 -3.07
CA HIS A 51 -0.15 -3.65 -2.63
C HIS A 51 1.31 -3.81 -2.22
N ALA A 52 2.26 -3.23 -2.96
CA ALA A 52 3.68 -3.23 -2.59
C ALA A 52 3.89 -2.58 -1.22
N GLU A 53 3.26 -1.43 -0.98
CA GLU A 53 3.30 -0.72 0.29
C GLU A 53 2.72 -1.57 1.44
N ALA A 54 1.60 -2.23 1.21
CA ALA A 54 0.99 -3.10 2.22
C ALA A 54 1.86 -4.31 2.55
N ILE A 55 2.53 -4.91 1.56
CA ILE A 55 3.48 -6.00 1.74
C ILE A 55 4.68 -5.50 2.54
N ALA A 56 5.28 -4.38 2.16
CA ALA A 56 6.43 -3.79 2.85
C ALA A 56 6.13 -3.54 4.34
N LYS A 57 4.95 -2.98 4.65
CA LYS A 57 4.50 -2.78 6.04
C LYS A 57 4.26 -4.08 6.79
N CYS A 58 3.78 -5.13 6.11
CA CYS A 58 3.65 -6.44 6.75
C CYS A 58 5.02 -7.04 7.07
N VAL A 59 6.01 -6.86 6.20
CA VAL A 59 7.39 -7.29 6.45
C VAL A 59 7.99 -6.53 7.62
N GLU A 60 7.89 -5.19 7.63
CA GLU A 60 8.38 -4.33 8.71
C GLU A 60 7.78 -4.72 10.07
N LYS A 61 6.47 -4.99 10.10
CA LYS A 61 5.75 -5.36 11.33
C LYS A 61 5.80 -6.84 11.67
N ASN A 62 6.57 -7.64 10.93
CA ASN A 62 6.66 -9.10 11.08
C ASN A 62 5.28 -9.80 11.06
N ILE A 63 4.36 -9.31 10.24
CA ILE A 63 3.00 -9.84 10.10
C ILE A 63 2.99 -10.95 9.06
N SER A 64 2.67 -12.17 9.48
CA SER A 64 2.55 -13.31 8.57
C SER A 64 1.47 -13.10 7.49
N PRO A 65 1.63 -13.66 6.27
CA PRO A 65 0.66 -13.53 5.17
C PRO A 65 -0.75 -13.99 5.54
N ALA A 66 -0.87 -15.04 6.37
CA ALA A 66 -2.16 -15.51 6.90
C ALA A 66 -2.88 -14.45 7.74
N ARG A 67 -2.13 -13.61 8.47
CA ARG A 67 -2.64 -12.52 9.31
C ARG A 67 -2.81 -11.21 8.52
N SER A 68 -2.05 -11.08 7.43
CA SER A 68 -2.07 -9.93 6.52
C SER A 68 -3.40 -9.78 5.77
N ALA A 69 -4.07 -10.88 5.40
CA ALA A 69 -5.37 -10.83 4.72
C ALA A 69 -6.46 -10.04 5.48
N ALA A 70 -6.41 -10.01 6.82
CA ALA A 70 -7.31 -9.21 7.64
C ALA A 70 -6.82 -7.76 7.84
N ASN A 71 -5.53 -7.50 7.63
CA ASN A 71 -4.86 -6.24 7.98
C ASN A 71 -4.54 -5.35 6.77
N ILE A 72 -4.30 -5.87 5.56
CA ILE A 72 -3.96 -5.04 4.39
C ILE A 72 -5.04 -3.98 4.14
N ARG A 73 -6.31 -4.35 4.24
CA ARG A 73 -7.44 -3.40 4.13
C ARG A 73 -7.43 -2.28 5.19
N LYS A 74 -6.89 -2.55 6.38
CA LYS A 74 -6.75 -1.55 7.46
C LYS A 74 -5.52 -0.68 7.26
N VAL A 75 -4.41 -1.27 6.82
CA VAL A 75 -3.11 -0.61 6.65
C VAL A 75 -3.13 0.38 5.48
N SER A 76 -3.72 0.02 4.34
CA SER A 76 -3.88 0.95 3.19
C SER A 76 -4.80 2.14 3.54
N LYS A 77 -5.80 1.92 4.41
CA LYS A 77 -6.69 2.99 4.87
C LYS A 77 -6.03 3.93 5.87
N GLN A 78 -5.08 3.43 6.67
CA GLN A 78 -4.38 4.21 7.68
C GLN A 78 -3.31 5.13 7.05
N SER A 79 -2.64 4.71 5.99
CA SER A 79 -1.63 5.56 5.33
C SER A 79 -2.19 6.65 4.44
N LYS A 80 -3.43 6.51 3.96
CA LYS A 80 -4.16 7.63 3.34
C LYS A 80 -4.59 8.72 4.34
N SER A 81 -4.38 8.52 5.65
CA SER A 81 -4.68 9.53 6.68
C SER A 81 -3.45 10.31 7.15
N ASP A 82 -2.24 9.95 6.69
CA ASP A 82 -0.97 10.60 7.06
C ASP A 82 -0.30 11.23 5.82
N SER A 83 -1.10 11.93 5.02
CA SER A 83 -0.62 12.87 4.02
C SER A 83 -1.55 14.05 4.07
N GLY A 84 -1.11 15.05 4.83
CA GLY A 84 -1.89 16.23 5.18
C GLY A 84 -2.47 16.91 3.95
N ILE A 85 -3.80 16.88 3.87
CA ILE A 85 -4.59 18.08 3.63
C ILE A 85 -5.77 17.96 4.59
N ASP A 86 -5.77 18.73 5.68
CA ASP A 86 -7.00 19.10 6.37
C ASP A 86 -7.93 19.80 5.35
N PRO A 87 -9.08 19.24 4.96
CA PRO A 87 -10.00 19.96 4.08
C PRO A 87 -10.84 21.01 4.83
N LEU A 88 -10.41 21.48 6.01
CA LEU A 88 -11.30 22.20 6.95
C LEU A 88 -10.73 23.48 7.61
N THR A 89 -9.80 24.21 6.97
CA THR A 89 -9.32 25.51 7.49
C THR A 89 -9.22 26.60 6.42
N LYS A 90 -10.22 26.68 5.53
CA LYS A 90 -10.39 27.84 4.64
C LYS A 90 -11.81 28.40 4.62
N ILE A 91 -12.46 28.38 5.78
CA ILE A 91 -13.61 29.23 6.13
C ILE A 91 -13.19 29.89 7.44
N GLU A 92 -13.46 31.19 7.61
CA GLU A 92 -13.02 32.07 8.73
C GLU A 92 -11.84 33.02 8.43
N MET A 93 -11.81 33.67 7.25
CA MET A 93 -11.20 35.01 7.12
C MET A 93 -11.92 35.85 6.06
N ALA A 94 -13.23 36.06 6.23
CA ALA A 94 -14.02 37.00 5.41
C ALA A 94 -14.97 37.89 6.23
N ALA A 95 -14.78 38.01 7.54
CA ALA A 95 -15.71 38.74 8.42
C ALA A 95 -15.05 39.77 9.34
N ALA A 96 -14.02 40.49 8.88
CA ALA A 96 -13.42 41.58 9.67
C ALA A 96 -13.00 42.82 8.85
N LEU A 97 -13.74 43.16 7.78
CA LEU A 97 -13.51 44.39 7.01
C LEU A 97 -14.80 45.15 6.66
N ILE A 98 -15.80 45.14 7.54
CA ILE A 98 -16.90 46.12 7.49
C ILE A 98 -17.22 46.57 8.93
N SER A 99 -16.34 47.39 9.48
CA SER A 99 -16.66 48.34 10.55
C SER A 99 -15.51 49.33 10.64
N HIS A 100 -15.54 50.32 9.74
CA HIS A 100 -15.27 51.72 10.06
C HIS A 100 -15.70 52.62 8.92
#